data_AF-A0A976P9W4-F1
#
_entry.id   AF-A0A976P9W4-F1
#
_cell.length_a   1.000
_cell.length_b   1.000
_cell.length_c   1.000
_cell.angle_alpha   90.00
_cell.angle_beta   90.00
_cell.angle_gamma   90.00
#
_symmetry.space_group_name_H-M   'P 1'
#
loop_
_entity.id
_entity.type
_entity.pdbx_description
1 polymer ?
#
loop_
_entity_poly.entity_id
_entity_poly.type
_entity_poly.pdbx_seq_one_letter_code
_entity_poly.pdbx_strand_id
1 'polypeptide(L)'
;PLAIIKDALADMPHDHVPTAADWRNFTDAWTGMLNERIMSLTQLRDQIVSCIGCGCLSLEECPLRNPMDELGRSGPGPRRLNNR
;
A
#
# COMPACT_ATOMS: atom_id res chain seq x y z
N PRO A 1 2.57 10.57 -0.11
CA PRO A 1 3.97 11.06 -0.03
C PRO A 1 4.37 11.78 -1.32
N LEU A 2 4.85 13.02 -1.22
CA LEU A 2 5.22 13.84 -2.38
C LEU A 2 6.38 13.23 -3.19
N ALA A 3 7.26 12.46 -2.55
CA ALA A 3 8.35 11.74 -3.23
C ALA A 3 7.83 10.78 -4.30
N ILE A 4 6.77 10.00 -4.02
CA ILE A 4 6.18 9.08 -4.99
C ILE A 4 5.59 9.81 -6.20
N ILE A 5 4.94 10.96 -5.97
CA ILE A 5 4.40 11.79 -7.05
C ILE A 5 5.56 12.36 -7.89
N LYS A 6 6.65 12.81 -7.24
CA LYS A 6 7.85 13.30 -7.91
C LYS A 6 8.48 12.21 -8.78
N ASP A 7 8.64 11.00 -8.26
CA ASP A 7 9.25 9.89 -8.98
C ASP A 7 8.39 9.46 -10.17
N ALA A 8 7.06 9.40 -10.00
CA ALA A 8 6.15 9.08 -11.11
C ALA A 8 6.10 10.18 -12.19
N LEU A 9 6.23 11.46 -11.79
CA LEU A 9 6.30 12.58 -12.73
C LEU A 9 7.67 12.69 -13.42
N ALA A 10 8.71 11.99 -12.95
CA ALA A 10 10.03 12.01 -13.58
C ALA A 10 10.03 11.34 -14.97
N ASP A 11 9.06 10.47 -15.23
CA ASP A 11 8.90 9.81 -16.53
C ASP A 11 8.15 10.68 -17.55
N MET A 12 7.65 11.86 -17.15
CA MET A 12 6.97 12.78 -18.05
C MET A 12 7.98 13.54 -18.91
N PRO A 13 7.59 13.91 -20.16
CA PRO A 13 8.46 14.70 -21.01
C PRO A 13 8.74 16.08 -20.40
N HIS A 14 10.01 16.47 -20.46
CA HIS A 14 10.49 17.78 -20.00
C HIS A 14 10.78 18.75 -21.14
N ASP A 15 10.88 18.24 -22.37
CA ASP A 15 11.23 18.96 -23.58
C ASP A 15 10.01 19.46 -24.38
N HIS A 16 8.81 18.98 -24.04
CA HIS A 16 7.57 19.39 -24.67
C HIS A 16 6.38 19.33 -23.71
N VAL A 17 5.26 19.95 -24.13
CA VAL A 17 4.00 19.88 -23.38
C VAL A 17 3.46 18.45 -23.47
N PRO A 18 3.15 17.78 -22.34
CA PRO A 18 2.71 16.38 -22.35
C PRO A 18 1.48 16.16 -23.24
N THR A 19 1.54 15.11 -24.05
CA THR A 19 0.46 14.68 -24.93
C THR A 19 -0.53 13.77 -24.19
N ALA A 20 -1.68 13.50 -24.80
CA ALA A 20 -2.64 12.52 -24.27
C ALA A 20 -2.05 11.11 -24.12
N ALA A 21 -1.05 10.75 -24.94
CA ALA A 21 -0.36 9.46 -24.84
C ALA A 21 0.56 9.41 -23.61
N ASP A 22 1.30 10.49 -23.34
CA ASP A 22 2.17 10.60 -22.16
C ASP A 22 1.34 10.54 -20.87
N TRP A 23 0.21 11.26 -20.85
CA TRP A 23 -0.74 11.19 -19.76
C TRP A 23 -1.27 9.77 -19.55
N ARG A 24 -1.57 9.04 -20.62
CA ARG A 24 -2.07 7.66 -20.52
C ARG A 24 -1.04 6.75 -19.87
N ASN A 25 0.21 6.78 -20.34
CA ASN A 25 1.30 5.99 -19.78
C ASN A 25 1.52 6.27 -18.29
N PHE A 26 1.52 7.56 -17.90
CA PHE A 26 1.59 7.98 -16.51
C PHE A 26 0.41 7.43 -15.69
N THR A 27 -0.83 7.58 -16.20
CA THR A 27 -2.02 7.15 -15.47
C THR A 27 -2.11 5.63 -15.34
N ASP A 28 -1.60 4.85 -16.28
CA ASP A 28 -1.64 3.38 -16.22
C ASP A 28 -0.76 2.84 -15.07
N ALA A 29 0.48 3.33 -14.97
CA ALA A 29 1.38 2.97 -13.86
C ALA A 29 0.80 3.40 -12.51
N TRP A 30 0.28 4.63 -12.42
CA TRP A 30 -0.32 5.16 -11.21
C TRP A 30 -1.57 4.39 -10.78
N THR A 31 -2.40 3.98 -11.75
CA THR A 31 -3.59 3.16 -11.52
C THR A 31 -3.22 1.80 -10.93
N GLY A 32 -2.13 1.19 -11.38
CA GLY A 32 -1.58 -0.03 -10.78
C GLY A 32 -1.26 0.15 -9.29
N MET A 33 -0.51 1.19 -8.95
CA MET A 33 -0.17 1.50 -7.54
C MET A 33 -1.39 1.75 -6.65
N LEU A 34 -2.41 2.45 -7.18
CA LEU A 34 -3.65 2.68 -6.46
C LEU A 34 -4.41 1.37 -6.22
N ASN A 35 -4.47 0.50 -7.23
CA ASN A 35 -5.14 -0.79 -7.12
C ASN A 35 -4.46 -1.69 -6.08
N GLU A 36 -3.13 -1.76 -6.03
CA GLU A 36 -2.40 -2.49 -4.99
C GLU A 36 -2.75 -1.99 -3.59
N ARG A 37 -2.85 -0.67 -3.43
CA ARG A 37 -3.22 -0.06 -2.15
C ARG A 37 -4.67 -0.39 -1.76
N ILE A 38 -5.60 -0.32 -2.71
CA ILE A 38 -7.01 -0.67 -2.51
C ILE A 38 -7.13 -2.15 -2.12
N MET A 39 -6.45 -3.05 -2.82
CA MET A 39 -6.43 -4.48 -2.50
C MET A 39 -5.93 -4.72 -1.08
N SER A 40 -4.80 -4.12 -0.71
CA SER A 40 -4.23 -4.26 0.63
C SER A 40 -5.17 -3.75 1.73
N LEU A 41 -5.84 -2.63 1.50
CA LEU A 41 -6.83 -2.08 2.43
C LEU A 41 -8.11 -2.93 2.51
N THR A 42 -8.54 -3.50 1.39
CA THR A 42 -9.69 -4.42 1.31
C THR A 42 -9.41 -5.69 2.10
N GLN A 43 -8.22 -6.27 1.92
CA GLN A 43 -7.79 -7.44 2.67
C GLN A 43 -7.69 -7.14 4.17
N LEU A 44 -7.14 -5.99 4.55
CA LEU A 44 -7.10 -5.57 5.95
C LEU A 44 -8.51 -5.44 6.54
N ARG A 45 -9.46 -4.83 5.80
CA ARG A 45 -10.86 -4.74 6.23
C ARG A 45 -11.43 -6.13 6.51
N ASP A 46 -11.24 -7.08 5.60
CA ASP A 46 -11.79 -8.43 5.74
C ASP A 46 -11.14 -9.20 6.90
N GLN A 47 -9.82 -9.04 7.10
CA GLN A 47 -9.09 -9.59 8.24
C GLN A 47 -9.56 -9.00 9.57
N ILE A 48 -9.82 -7.68 9.64
CA ILE A 48 -10.33 -7.03 10.85
C ILE A 48 -11.69 -7.62 11.22
N VAL A 49 -12.60 -7.81 10.24
CA VAL A 49 -13.91 -8.43 10.48
C VAL A 49 -13.75 -9.84 11.04
N SER A 50 -12.84 -10.64 10.49
CA SER A 50 -12.54 -11.99 11.01
C SER A 50 -11.95 -11.94 12.43
N CYS A 51 -11.01 -11.03 12.71
CA CYS A 51 -10.37 -10.91 14.02
C CYS A 51 -11.35 -10.45 15.11
N ILE A 52 -12.24 -9.51 14.80
CA ILE A 52 -13.29 -9.04 15.71
C ILE A 52 -14.37 -10.13 15.87
N GLY A 53 -14.75 -10.81 14.79
CA GLY A 53 -15.76 -11.87 14.78
C GLY A 53 -15.33 -13.14 15.52
N CYS A 54 -14.05 -13.49 15.50
CA CYS A 54 -13.48 -14.55 16.36
C CYS A 54 -13.55 -14.18 17.85
N GLY A 55 -13.49 -12.88 18.17
CA GLY A 55 -13.46 -12.37 19.55
C GLY A 55 -12.23 -12.78 20.36
N CYS A 56 -11.37 -13.62 19.79
CA CYS A 56 -10.31 -14.31 20.49
C CYS A 56 -9.06 -13.44 20.72
N LEU A 57 -8.79 -12.46 19.83
CA LEU A 57 -7.53 -11.69 19.80
C LEU A 57 -6.31 -12.57 20.10
N SER A 58 -6.36 -13.83 19.67
CA SER A 58 -5.43 -14.84 20.16
C SER A 58 -4.03 -14.49 19.67
N LEU A 59 -3.05 -14.74 20.54
CA LEU A 59 -1.63 -14.55 20.28
C LEU A 59 -1.15 -15.33 19.06
N GLU A 60 -1.80 -16.46 18.76
CA GLU A 60 -1.33 -17.47 17.83
C GLU A 60 -1.92 -17.29 16.41
N GLU A 61 -3.14 -16.78 16.28
CA GLU A 61 -3.89 -16.84 15.01
C GLU A 61 -4.10 -15.49 14.33
N CYS A 62 -3.84 -14.36 15.00
CA CYS A 62 -4.15 -13.04 14.43
C CYS A 62 -3.01 -12.49 13.54
N PRO A 63 -3.19 -12.45 12.19
CA PRO A 63 -2.15 -11.95 11.28
C PRO A 63 -1.90 -10.43 11.40
N LEU A 64 -2.69 -9.71 12.20
CA LEU A 64 -2.52 -8.29 12.47
C LEU A 64 -1.60 -8.00 13.68
N ARG A 65 -1.27 -9.02 14.48
CA ARG A 65 -0.52 -8.84 15.74
C ARG A 65 0.99 -8.79 15.54
N ASN A 66 1.66 -7.73 16.01
CA ASN A 66 3.12 -7.58 16.04
C ASN A 66 3.68 -7.95 17.44
N PRO A 67 3.89 -9.24 17.77
CA PRO A 67 4.41 -9.64 19.07
C PRO A 67 5.80 -9.04 19.30
N MET A 68 6.08 -8.64 20.55
CA MET A 68 7.38 -8.11 20.97
C MET A 68 7.91 -6.92 20.14
N ASP A 69 7.02 -6.24 19.41
CA ASP A 69 7.36 -5.15 18.47
C ASP A 69 8.51 -5.49 17.50
N GLU A 70 8.54 -6.73 17.00
CA GLU A 70 9.58 -7.18 16.08
C GLU A 70 9.73 -6.28 14.84
N LEU A 71 8.60 -5.77 14.32
CA LEU A 71 8.58 -4.90 13.16
C LEU A 71 9.13 -3.50 13.44
N GLY A 72 9.14 -3.04 14.69
CA GLY A 72 9.76 -1.78 15.10
C GLY A 72 11.25 -1.74 14.82
N ARG A 73 11.93 -2.89 14.80
CA ARG A 73 13.35 -3.01 14.40
C ARG A 73 13.62 -2.58 12.96
N SER A 74 12.59 -2.60 12.12
CA SER A 74 12.71 -2.21 10.71
C SER A 74 12.45 -0.71 10.47
N GLY A 75 12.23 0.05 11.54
CA GLY A 75 11.98 1.48 11.52
C GLY A 75 10.53 1.85 11.81
N PRO A 76 10.25 3.15 12.00
CA PRO A 76 8.94 3.64 12.41
C PRO A 76 7.88 3.46 11.32
N GLY A 77 6.61 3.51 11.73
CA GLY A 77 5.45 3.53 10.83
C GLY A 77 4.83 2.15 10.55
N PRO A 78 3.77 2.09 9.74
CA PRO A 78 3.04 0.85 9.44
C PRO A 78 3.88 -0.10 8.59
N ARG A 79 4.02 -1.37 9.01
CA ARG A 79 4.91 -2.36 8.37
C ARG A 79 4.21 -3.54 7.70
N ARG A 80 2.90 -3.77 7.94
CA ARG A 80 2.16 -4.97 7.50
C ARG A 80 1.25 -4.80 6.28
N LEU A 81 1.36 -3.68 5.57
CA LEU A 81 0.43 -3.34 4.48
C LEU A 81 0.87 -3.83 3.10
N ASN A 82 1.75 -4.84 3.04
CA ASN A 82 2.11 -5.58 1.83
C ASN A 82 1.97 -7.08 2.13
N ASN A 83 0.76 -7.62 2.06
CA ASN A 83 0.51 -9.02 2.37
C ASN A 83 0.80 -9.88 1.12
N ARG A 84 2.04 -10.38 1.01
CA ARG A 84 2.28 -11.70 0.44
C ARG A 84 2.13 -12.73 1.54
#